data_AF-A0A7J3ZAU0-F1
#
_entry.id   AF-A0A7J3ZAU0-F1
#
_cell.length_a   1.000
_cell.length_b   1.000
_cell.length_c   1.000
_cell.angle_alpha   90.00
_cell.angle_beta   90.00
_cell.angle_gamma   90.00
#
_symmetry.space_group_name_H-M   'P 1'
#
loop_
_entity.id
_entity.type
_entity.pdbx_description
1 polymer ?
#
loop_
_entity_poly.entity_id
_entity_poly.type
_entity_poly.pdbx_seq_one_letter_code
_entity_poly.pdbx_strand_id
1 'polypeptide(L)'
;LDPRMGKKAAVFVTLEKVSGSNRSLRGCIGFTAHHLELARAVVESAVASAFKDPRFKPLSRGEMSSIAIEIAVLGPRIEVSGPRDIVIGRDALYVESIYGSGILLPQVPVEYCWDEETFLGETCLKAGLDLACWMRGSVKTYRIPGRVFYEKTPGGEVVERNLFEEYRSRCS
;
A
#
# COMPACT_ATOMS: atom_id res chain seq x y z
N LEU A 1 -2.33 -10.22 24.00
CA LEU A 1 -2.41 -9.80 22.57
C LEU A 1 -2.76 -11.02 21.73
N ASP A 2 -3.53 -10.86 20.66
CA ASP A 2 -3.86 -11.94 19.73
C ASP A 2 -2.56 -12.58 19.18
N PRO A 3 -2.40 -13.93 19.18
CA PRO A 3 -1.18 -14.60 18.71
C PRO A 3 -0.76 -14.24 17.29
N ARG A 4 -1.70 -13.83 16.43
CA ARG A 4 -1.42 -13.39 15.05
C ARG A 4 -0.56 -12.13 15.02
N MET A 5 -0.57 -11.32 16.08
CA MET A 5 0.23 -10.09 16.17
C MET A 5 1.74 -10.33 16.25
N GLY A 6 2.17 -11.52 16.69
CA GLY A 6 3.57 -11.93 16.70
C GLY A 6 4.07 -12.50 15.36
N LYS A 7 3.20 -12.63 14.36
CA LYS A 7 3.63 -13.12 13.03
C LYS A 7 4.33 -11.99 12.27
N LYS A 8 5.33 -12.34 11.47
CA LYS A 8 6.02 -11.38 10.62
C LYS A 8 5.18 -11.01 9.40
N ALA A 9 5.07 -9.73 9.11
CA ALA A 9 4.31 -9.21 7.98
C ALA A 9 4.95 -7.93 7.44
N ALA A 10 4.78 -7.68 6.14
CA ALA A 10 5.00 -6.35 5.58
C ALA A 10 3.74 -5.51 5.82
N VAL A 11 3.91 -4.29 6.30
CA VAL A 11 2.81 -3.39 6.67
C VAL A 11 3.07 -2.02 6.13
N PHE A 12 2.04 -1.38 5.61
CA PHE A 12 2.01 0.04 5.28
C PHE A 12 0.91 0.70 6.08
N VAL A 13 1.25 1.85 6.68
CA VAL A 13 0.27 2.70 7.32
C VAL A 13 0.14 3.95 6.46
N THR A 14 -1.10 4.30 6.13
CA THR A 14 -1.45 5.52 5.44
C THR A 14 -2.23 6.40 6.40
N LEU A 15 -1.85 7.66 6.49
CA LEU A 15 -2.58 8.70 7.18
C LEU A 15 -3.32 9.52 6.13
N GLU A 16 -4.62 9.66 6.30
CA GLU A 16 -5.47 10.46 5.45
C GLU A 16 -6.05 11.62 6.25
N LYS A 17 -5.94 12.84 5.73
CA LYS A 17 -6.66 13.98 6.28
C LYS A 17 -8.08 13.97 5.72
N VAL A 18 -9.05 13.94 6.63
CA VAL A 18 -10.49 13.97 6.32
C VAL A 18 -11.00 15.39 6.44
N SER A 19 -11.68 15.87 5.39
CA SER A 19 -12.31 17.19 5.34
C SER A 19 -13.65 17.09 4.62
N GLY A 20 -14.75 17.06 5.37
CA GLY A 20 -16.07 16.77 4.82
C GLY A 20 -16.13 15.36 4.24
N SER A 21 -16.54 15.23 2.97
CA SER A 21 -16.52 13.96 2.24
C SER A 21 -15.17 13.61 1.61
N ASN A 22 -14.18 14.50 1.71
CA ASN A 22 -12.90 14.35 1.02
C ASN A 22 -11.85 13.74 1.95
N ARG A 23 -11.01 12.87 1.37
CA ARG A 23 -9.83 12.28 2.00
C ARG A 23 -8.61 12.63 1.16
N SER A 24 -7.53 13.06 1.81
CA SER A 24 -6.27 13.35 1.12
C SER A 24 -5.09 12.75 1.86
N LEU A 25 -4.12 12.23 1.09
CA LEU A 25 -2.90 11.64 1.63
C LEU A 25 -2.15 12.65 2.52
N ARG A 26 -1.84 12.25 3.75
CA ARG A 26 -1.09 13.04 4.73
C ARG A 26 0.22 12.40 5.21
N GLY A 27 0.43 11.14 4.84
CA GLY A 27 1.67 10.39 5.03
C GLY A 27 1.45 8.92 4.72
N CYS A 28 2.43 8.23 4.16
CA CYS A 28 2.36 6.78 3.95
C CYS A 28 3.76 6.18 3.98
N ILE A 29 4.01 5.34 4.98
CA ILE A 29 5.27 4.61 5.13
C ILE A 29 4.96 3.17 5.55
N GLY A 30 5.76 2.26 5.00
CA GLY A 30 5.70 0.85 5.35
C GLY A 30 7.05 0.17 5.19
N PHE A 31 7.11 -1.07 5.68
CA PHE A 31 8.28 -1.91 5.54
C PHE A 31 7.96 -3.07 4.60
N THR A 32 8.69 -3.16 3.50
CA THR A 32 8.53 -4.22 2.49
C THR A 32 9.16 -5.54 2.90
N ALA A 33 9.99 -5.54 3.96
CA ALA A 33 10.67 -6.71 4.49
C ALA A 33 9.91 -7.28 5.69
N HIS A 34 9.57 -8.56 5.65
CA HIS A 34 8.91 -9.32 6.73
C HIS A 34 9.84 -9.63 7.89
N HIS A 35 10.54 -8.64 8.42
CA HIS A 35 11.52 -8.81 9.50
C HIS A 35 10.95 -8.48 10.88
N LEU A 36 9.91 -7.65 10.94
CA LEU A 36 9.23 -7.25 12.16
C LEU A 36 7.95 -8.05 12.38
N GLU A 37 7.60 -8.28 13.65
CA GLU A 37 6.28 -8.76 14.05
C GLU A 37 5.21 -7.74 13.66
N LEU A 38 4.02 -8.21 13.30
CA LEU A 38 2.92 -7.39 12.80
C LEU A 38 2.61 -6.19 13.70
N ALA A 39 2.47 -6.40 15.02
CA ALA A 39 2.19 -5.30 15.95
C ALA A 39 3.29 -4.24 15.93
N ARG A 40 4.56 -4.67 15.90
CA ARG A 40 5.71 -3.76 15.87
C ARG A 40 5.81 -3.04 14.53
N ALA A 41 5.59 -3.74 13.43
CA ALA A 41 5.56 -3.17 12.08
C ALA A 41 4.50 -2.07 11.98
N VAL A 42 3.27 -2.31 12.46
CA VAL A 42 2.19 -1.32 12.49
C VAL A 42 2.62 -0.06 13.27
N VAL A 43 3.13 -0.23 14.49
CA VAL A 43 3.54 0.91 15.33
C VAL A 43 4.65 1.73 14.67
N GLU A 44 5.71 1.06 14.20
CA GLU A 44 6.83 1.75 13.57
C GLU A 44 6.42 2.44 12.26
N SER A 45 5.58 1.80 11.44
CA SER A 45 5.04 2.38 10.22
C SER A 45 4.11 3.56 10.49
N ALA A 46 3.28 3.50 11.52
CA ALA A 46 2.41 4.62 11.89
C ALA A 46 3.22 5.84 12.34
N VAL A 47 4.22 5.64 13.21
CA VAL A 47 5.13 6.71 13.65
C VAL A 47 5.91 7.28 12.47
N ALA A 48 6.43 6.43 11.58
CA ALA A 48 7.15 6.89 10.41
C ALA A 48 6.23 7.66 9.43
N SER A 49 5.00 7.22 9.24
CA SER A 49 4.03 7.92 8.38
C SER A 49 3.66 9.29 8.92
N ALA A 50 3.59 9.44 10.25
CA ALA A 50 3.29 10.71 10.89
C ALA A 50 4.46 11.71 10.84
N PHE A 51 5.70 11.23 10.99
CA PHE A 51 6.84 12.11 11.29
C PHE A 51 8.02 12.02 10.32
N LYS A 52 8.06 11.03 9.43
CA LYS A 52 9.23 10.71 8.59
C LYS A 52 8.92 10.59 7.09
N ASP A 53 7.67 10.77 6.66
CA ASP A 53 7.37 10.85 5.23
C ASP A 53 7.96 12.14 4.64
N PRO A 54 8.97 12.06 3.74
CA PRO A 54 9.71 13.24 3.28
C PRO A 54 8.87 14.19 2.43
N ARG A 55 7.69 13.77 1.98
CA ARG A 55 6.77 14.60 1.19
C ARG A 55 5.98 15.57 2.06
N PHE A 56 5.93 15.36 3.38
CA PHE A 56 5.09 16.12 4.29
C PHE A 56 5.88 16.62 5.50
N LYS A 57 5.39 17.72 6.10
CA LYS A 57 5.88 18.14 7.42
C LYS A 57 5.41 17.15 8.49
N PRO A 58 6.18 16.96 9.58
CA PRO A 58 5.75 16.15 10.73
C PRO A 58 4.34 16.53 11.20
N LEU A 59 3.53 15.52 11.52
CA LEU A 59 2.15 15.70 11.95
C LEU A 59 2.09 16.47 13.28
N SER A 60 1.25 17.50 13.35
CA SER A 60 1.01 18.23 14.59
C SER A 60 -0.12 17.61 15.41
N ARG A 61 -0.12 17.85 16.73
CA ARG A 61 -1.19 17.37 17.62
C ARG A 61 -2.57 17.86 17.21
N GLY A 62 -2.67 19.10 16.71
CA GLY A 62 -3.94 19.70 16.29
C GLY A 62 -4.54 19.08 15.03
N GLU A 63 -3.73 18.42 14.20
CA GLU A 63 -4.21 17.73 13.00
C GLU A 63 -4.86 16.37 13.33
N MET A 64 -4.49 15.74 14.46
CA MET A 64 -4.84 14.35 14.75
C MET A 64 -6.34 14.06 14.75
N SER A 65 -7.17 15.03 15.18
CA SER A 65 -8.64 14.90 15.17
C SER A 65 -9.25 14.82 13.76
N SER A 66 -8.47 15.15 12.73
CA SER A 66 -8.86 15.08 11.31
C SER A 66 -8.19 13.93 10.56
N ILE A 67 -7.39 13.09 11.23
CA ILE A 67 -6.68 12.00 10.58
C ILE A 67 -7.46 10.69 10.70
N ALA A 68 -7.75 10.08 9.56
CA ALA A 68 -8.16 8.68 9.49
C ALA A 68 -6.94 7.82 9.15
N ILE A 69 -6.86 6.64 9.75
CA ILE A 69 -5.79 5.67 9.52
C ILE A 69 -6.26 4.57 8.58
N GLU A 70 -5.41 4.23 7.63
CA GLU A 70 -5.53 3.03 6.81
C GLU A 70 -4.28 2.16 6.97
N ILE A 71 -4.46 0.85 7.07
CA ILE A 71 -3.40 -0.14 7.25
C ILE A 71 -3.51 -1.21 6.17
N ALA A 72 -2.48 -1.35 5.35
CA ALA A 72 -2.32 -2.47 4.43
C ALA A 72 -1.39 -3.51 5.04
N VAL A 73 -1.88 -4.73 5.22
CA VAL A 73 -1.09 -5.89 5.68
C VAL A 73 -0.83 -6.80 4.48
N LEU A 74 0.44 -7.04 4.18
CA LEU A 74 0.90 -7.74 2.99
C LEU A 74 1.46 -9.12 3.31
N GLY A 75 1.08 -10.10 2.50
CA GLY A 75 1.53 -11.48 2.54
C GLY A 75 2.93 -11.68 1.93
N PRO A 76 3.31 -12.92 1.58
CA PRO A 76 4.61 -13.22 0.96
C PRO A 76 4.68 -12.73 -0.49
N ARG A 77 5.90 -12.46 -0.96
CA ARG A 77 6.17 -12.15 -2.38
C ARG A 77 6.05 -13.40 -3.23
N ILE A 78 5.35 -13.29 -4.35
CA ILE A 78 5.19 -14.33 -5.36
C ILE A 78 5.63 -13.73 -6.69
N GLU A 79 6.64 -14.31 -7.34
CA GLU A 79 7.12 -13.84 -8.63
C GLU A 79 6.02 -13.96 -9.71
N VAL A 80 5.94 -12.98 -10.60
CA VAL A 80 4.97 -12.95 -11.71
C VAL A 80 5.67 -12.83 -13.04
N SER A 81 5.08 -13.45 -14.07
CA SER A 81 5.60 -13.44 -15.44
C SER A 81 4.95 -12.36 -16.30
N GLY A 82 3.85 -11.77 -15.85
CA GLY A 82 3.15 -10.70 -16.56
C GLY A 82 1.76 -10.39 -16.00
N PRO A 83 0.96 -9.60 -16.74
CA PRO A 83 -0.32 -9.06 -16.25
C PRO A 83 -1.31 -10.13 -15.77
N ARG A 84 -1.36 -11.29 -16.42
CA ARG A 84 -2.33 -12.37 -16.13
C ARG A 84 -2.18 -13.02 -14.75
N ASP A 85 -1.04 -12.83 -14.09
CA ASP A 85 -0.81 -13.38 -12.74
C ASP A 85 -1.35 -12.46 -11.63
N ILE A 86 -1.78 -11.24 -12.00
CA ILE A 86 -2.09 -10.13 -11.10
C ILE A 86 -3.60 -10.04 -10.93
N VAL A 87 -4.04 -9.71 -9.71
CA VAL A 87 -5.46 -9.46 -9.42
C VAL A 87 -5.61 -8.08 -8.80
N ILE A 88 -6.26 -7.18 -9.52
CA ILE A 88 -6.60 -5.84 -9.06
C ILE A 88 -7.52 -5.91 -7.82
N GLY A 89 -7.24 -5.05 -6.85
CA GLY A 89 -7.94 -5.05 -5.55
C GLY A 89 -7.53 -6.19 -4.61
N ARG A 90 -6.52 -7.00 -4.96
CA ARG A 90 -5.93 -7.99 -4.05
C ARG A 90 -4.43 -7.81 -3.92
N ASP A 91 -3.73 -7.68 -5.04
CA ASP A 91 -2.28 -7.72 -5.06
C ASP A 91 -1.67 -6.32 -4.96
N ALA A 92 -0.64 -6.19 -4.13
CA ALA A 92 0.38 -5.16 -4.28
C ALA A 92 1.42 -5.64 -5.30
N LEU A 93 2.06 -4.72 -6.02
CA LEU A 93 3.17 -5.04 -6.91
C LEU A 93 4.47 -4.48 -6.36
N TYR A 94 5.51 -5.30 -6.42
CA TYR A 94 6.89 -4.93 -6.08
C TYR A 94 7.79 -5.23 -7.27
N VAL A 95 8.47 -4.20 -7.76
CA VAL A 95 9.48 -4.29 -8.82
C VAL A 95 10.85 -4.10 -8.20
N GLU A 96 11.80 -4.93 -8.60
CA GLU A 96 13.19 -4.90 -8.13
C GLU A 96 14.16 -5.01 -9.31
N SER A 97 15.15 -4.12 -9.33
CA SER A 97 16.24 -4.12 -10.30
C SER A 97 17.53 -3.62 -9.64
N ILE A 98 18.64 -3.67 -10.39
CA ILE A 98 19.91 -3.09 -9.96
C ILE A 98 19.86 -1.56 -9.77
N TYR A 99 18.89 -0.88 -10.39
CA TYR A 99 18.77 0.58 -10.35
C TYR A 99 17.88 1.07 -9.20
N GLY A 100 17.07 0.18 -8.63
CA GLY A 100 16.09 0.55 -7.61
C GLY A 100 14.97 -0.47 -7.46
N SER A 101 14.06 -0.15 -6.56
CA SER A 101 12.84 -0.92 -6.32
C SER A 101 11.65 0.01 -6.12
N GLY A 102 10.46 -0.50 -6.43
CA GLY A 102 9.21 0.24 -6.32
C GLY A 102 8.11 -0.69 -5.78
N ILE A 103 7.24 -0.14 -4.93
CA ILE A 103 6.04 -0.83 -4.47
C ILE A 103 4.83 0.06 -4.65
N LEU A 104 3.73 -0.52 -5.12
CA LEU A 104 2.41 0.09 -5.12
C LEU A 104 1.42 -0.87 -4.44
N LEU A 105 0.59 -0.30 -3.56
CA LEU A 105 -0.32 -1.06 -2.68
C LEU A 105 -1.60 -1.48 -3.40
N PRO A 106 -2.36 -2.47 -2.88
CA PRO A 106 -3.51 -3.04 -3.58
C PRO A 106 -4.63 -2.03 -3.91
N GLN A 107 -4.78 -0.98 -3.10
CA GLN A 107 -5.78 0.06 -3.30
C GLN A 107 -5.42 1.08 -4.38
N VAL A 108 -4.13 1.23 -4.72
CA VAL A 108 -3.67 2.22 -5.70
C VAL A 108 -4.31 1.99 -7.08
N PRO A 109 -4.21 0.81 -7.72
CA PRO A 109 -4.85 0.61 -9.03
C PRO A 109 -6.38 0.77 -8.98
N VAL A 110 -6.99 0.55 -7.81
CA VAL A 110 -8.43 0.75 -7.61
C VAL A 110 -8.80 2.23 -7.59
N GLU A 111 -7.98 3.06 -6.95
CA GLU A 111 -8.20 4.50 -6.86
C GLU A 111 -8.11 5.20 -8.22
N TYR A 112 -7.22 4.73 -9.08
CA TYR A 112 -6.95 5.30 -10.40
C TYR A 112 -7.61 4.54 -11.56
N CYS A 113 -8.37 3.49 -11.29
CA CYS A 113 -8.99 2.63 -12.30
C CYS A 113 -7.99 2.08 -13.33
N TRP A 114 -6.85 1.59 -12.85
CA TRP A 114 -5.84 0.95 -13.67
C TRP A 114 -6.18 -0.52 -13.94
N ASP A 115 -5.81 -1.01 -15.11
CA ASP A 115 -5.74 -2.44 -15.42
C ASP A 115 -4.38 -3.03 -14.96
N GLU A 116 -4.20 -4.34 -15.13
CA GLU A 116 -3.00 -5.05 -14.69
C GLU A 116 -1.73 -4.59 -15.41
N GLU A 117 -1.83 -4.23 -16.69
CA GLU A 117 -0.69 -3.76 -17.49
C GLU A 117 -0.25 -2.35 -17.08
N THR A 118 -1.21 -1.43 -16.90
CA THR A 118 -0.96 -0.09 -16.36
C THR A 118 -0.38 -0.18 -14.95
N PHE A 119 -0.92 -1.05 -14.10
CA PHE A 119 -0.43 -1.24 -12.75
C PHE A 119 1.04 -1.73 -12.71
N LEU A 120 1.42 -2.64 -13.61
CA LEU A 120 2.81 -3.04 -13.79
C LEU A 120 3.70 -1.87 -14.21
N GLY A 121 3.27 -1.13 -15.23
CA GLY A 121 4.03 0.02 -15.76
C GLY A 121 4.23 1.11 -14.72
N GLU A 122 3.21 1.47 -13.97
CA GLU A 122 3.30 2.46 -12.89
C GLU A 122 4.21 1.97 -11.74
N THR A 123 4.21 0.66 -11.47
CA THR A 123 5.15 0.08 -10.49
C THR A 123 6.59 0.13 -11.01
N CYS A 124 6.82 -0.05 -12.31
CA CYS A 124 8.12 0.18 -12.94
C CYS A 124 8.58 1.63 -12.79
N LEU A 125 7.71 2.60 -13.10
CA LEU A 125 8.00 4.02 -12.90
C LEU A 125 8.36 4.32 -11.43
N LYS A 126 7.62 3.71 -10.49
CA LYS A 126 7.89 3.84 -9.06
C LYS A 126 9.27 3.31 -8.66
N ALA A 127 9.78 2.31 -9.38
CA ALA A 127 11.13 1.78 -9.22
C ALA A 127 12.23 2.60 -9.92
N GLY A 128 11.86 3.69 -10.60
CA GLY A 128 12.79 4.54 -11.35
C GLY A 128 13.14 4.00 -12.74
N LEU A 129 12.28 3.15 -13.31
CA LEU A 129 12.47 2.50 -14.62
C LEU A 129 11.37 2.95 -15.59
N ASP A 130 11.48 2.61 -16.87
CA ASP A 130 10.41 2.86 -17.86
C ASP A 130 9.22 1.89 -17.72
N LEU A 131 8.08 2.26 -18.30
CA LEU A 131 6.81 1.52 -18.21
C LEU A 131 6.89 0.03 -18.62
N ALA A 132 7.80 -0.34 -19.52
CA ALA A 132 7.95 -1.71 -20.00
C ALA A 132 9.02 -2.51 -19.25
N CYS A 133 9.53 -2.01 -18.12
CA CYS A 133 10.65 -2.65 -17.40
C CYS A 133 10.37 -4.10 -17.00
N TRP A 134 9.11 -4.44 -16.71
CA TRP A 134 8.66 -5.75 -16.26
C TRP A 134 8.84 -6.84 -17.32
N MET A 135 9.03 -6.48 -18.60
CA MET A 135 9.31 -7.42 -19.68
C MET A 135 10.80 -7.80 -19.78
N ARG A 136 11.69 -7.14 -19.01
CA ARG A 136 13.13 -7.36 -19.08
C ARG A 136 13.54 -8.47 -18.12
N GLY A 137 14.30 -9.45 -18.60
CA GLY A 137 14.79 -10.56 -17.75
C GLY A 137 15.73 -10.15 -16.59
N SER A 138 16.22 -8.90 -16.59
CA SER A 138 17.01 -8.33 -15.49
C SER A 138 16.17 -7.69 -14.38
N VAL A 139 14.85 -7.57 -14.57
CA VAL A 139 13.91 -7.01 -13.61
C VAL A 139 13.08 -8.13 -13.00
N LYS A 140 12.99 -8.15 -11.67
CA LYS A 140 12.11 -9.09 -10.97
C LYS A 140 10.85 -8.39 -10.53
N THR A 141 9.72 -9.00 -10.84
CA THR A 141 8.40 -8.48 -10.49
C THR A 141 7.69 -9.48 -9.60
N TYR A 142 7.10 -8.99 -8.52
CA TYR A 142 6.39 -9.82 -7.56
C TYR A 142 5.00 -9.25 -7.29
N ARG A 143 4.01 -10.13 -7.20
CA ARG A 143 2.72 -9.85 -6.57
C ARG A 143 2.77 -10.20 -5.10
N ILE A 144 2.06 -9.42 -4.29
CA ILE A 144 1.99 -9.61 -2.84
C ILE A 144 0.52 -9.46 -2.42
N PRO A 145 -0.18 -10.55 -2.07
CA PRO A 145 -1.56 -10.47 -1.63
C PRO A 145 -1.68 -9.58 -0.38
N GLY A 146 -2.60 -8.62 -0.39
CA GLY A 146 -2.77 -7.65 0.68
C GLY A 146 -4.21 -7.58 1.18
N ARG A 147 -4.35 -7.17 2.44
CA ARG A 147 -5.64 -6.81 3.05
C ARG A 147 -5.54 -5.40 3.60
N VAL A 148 -6.57 -4.59 3.38
CA VAL A 148 -6.57 -3.17 3.74
C VAL A 148 -7.69 -2.90 4.73
N PHE A 149 -7.34 -2.29 5.86
CA PHE A 149 -8.26 -1.90 6.93
C PHE A 149 -8.23 -0.40 7.07
N TYR A 150 -9.39 0.25 7.24
CA TYR A 150 -9.46 1.71 7.33
C TYR A 150 -10.50 2.19 8.33
N GLU A 151 -10.25 3.36 8.90
CA GLU A 151 -11.22 4.08 9.71
C GLU A 151 -12.24 4.81 8.81
N LYS A 152 -13.54 4.61 9.03
CA LYS A 152 -14.63 5.31 8.30
C LYS A 152 -14.65 6.81 8.58
N THR A 153 -14.26 7.22 9.78
CA THR A 153 -14.07 8.60 10.23
C THR A 153 -12.87 8.65 11.19
N PRO A 154 -12.20 9.79 11.37
CA PRO A 154 -11.08 9.91 12.32
C PRO A 154 -11.40 9.32 13.70
N GLY A 155 -10.66 8.30 14.14
CA GLY A 155 -10.86 7.60 15.41
C GLY A 155 -12.19 6.83 15.55
N GLY A 156 -12.88 6.57 14.43
CA GLY A 156 -14.17 5.92 14.38
C GLY A 156 -14.10 4.40 14.15
N GLU A 157 -15.16 3.86 13.54
CA GLU A 157 -15.25 2.45 13.19
C GLU A 157 -14.16 2.05 12.17
N VAL A 158 -13.47 0.94 12.45
CA VAL A 158 -12.51 0.32 11.54
C VAL A 158 -13.18 -0.81 10.76
N VAL A 159 -13.05 -0.81 9.45
CA VAL A 159 -13.55 -1.88 8.58
C VAL A 159 -12.49 -2.34 7.59
N GLU A 160 -12.63 -3.57 7.09
CA GLU A 160 -11.82 -4.06 5.98
C GLU A 160 -12.41 -3.56 4.65
N ARG A 161 -11.55 -3.04 3.77
CA ARG A 161 -11.92 -2.62 2.41
C ARG A 161 -12.13 -3.84 1.53
N ASN A 162 -13.27 -3.88 0.84
CA ASN A 162 -13.48 -4.84 -0.25
C ASN A 162 -13.05 -4.18 -1.56
N LEU A 163 -11.74 -4.12 -1.77
CA LEU A 163 -11.14 -3.44 -2.91
C LEU A 163 -11.55 -4.04 -4.26
N PHE A 164 -11.90 -5.33 -4.29
CA PHE A 164 -12.42 -5.98 -5.50
C PHE A 164 -13.81 -5.44 -5.89
N GLU A 165 -14.74 -5.35 -4.93
CA GLU A 165 -16.06 -4.72 -5.14
C GLU A 165 -15.93 -3.22 -5.45
N GLU A 166 -15.02 -2.51 -4.76
CA GLU A 166 -14.74 -1.10 -5.03
C GLU A 166 -14.25 -0.88 -6.46
N TYR A 167 -13.35 -1.73 -6.96
CA TYR A 167 -12.86 -1.66 -8.34
C TYR A 167 -13.99 -1.88 -9.34
N ARG A 168 -14.81 -2.92 -9.15
CA ARG A 168 -15.93 -3.22 -10.05
C ARG A 168 -16.97 -2.10 -10.05
N SER A 169 -17.34 -1.58 -8.89
CA SER A 169 -18.35 -0.51 -8.81
C SER A 169 -17.88 0.82 -9.39
N ARG A 170 -16.57 1.10 -9.38
CA ARG A 170 -16.01 2.40 -9.81
C ARG A 170 -15.47 2.39 -11.24
N CYS A 171 -14.92 1.27 -11.69
CA CYS A 171 -14.05 1.19 -12.86
C CYS A 171 -14.53 0.20 -13.93
N SER A 172 -15.60 -0.58 -13.66
CA SER A 172 -16.22 -1.48 -14.65
C SER A 172 -17.58 -1.00 -15.13
#